data_AF-A0A843EXZ6-F1
#
_entry.id   AF-A0A843EXZ6-F1
#
_cell.length_a   1.000
_cell.length_b   1.000
_cell.length_c   1.000
_cell.angle_alpha   90.00
_cell.angle_beta   90.00
_cell.angle_gamma   90.00
#
_symmetry.space_group_name_H-M   'P 1'
#
loop_
_entity.id
_entity.type
_entity.pdbx_description
1 polymer ?
#
loop_
_entity_poly.entity_id
_entity_poly.type
_entity_poly.pdbx_seq_one_letter_code
_entity_poly.pdbx_strand_id
1 'polypeptide(L)'
;MSESEHRMIEILRILNAQEKPTGSKLIADELKNKGFNLGERAVRYHMQILDEKGYTERVGYAGRMITQLGREKLEKGLIYDQVDFIHSKFEEMIYLTDFNYMTQTGNVVVNTSTIYNKESVNILKEFIQSGLSVSPYINLNEDKTSGEIEVTTICGTTIDGILLNEGIPTQLKYGGLLEIEKNQAMKFTELISYKKTSLTPLDAFANSKLTSVLDVITKGSGIVPANFRLIPSIGKQKTLSILEQLNKIGIDGIIDISNDGEDFLGLPVPEGMIGIAIIGGITPFCALKELGEEIDIKIGEELRDFKTLKPLTNSMEKTLMPGGNIQHPKTPFLLSKSWNLIQQVDFDVEKRKGNIVSNVSYINKDKIDTALDIMEDVYNNNPKYINPYYKLIKHPTDENKVGIGTICSLSIDGLLINNGIMSNPIYGGLLELTEPPLFIDLISYMGTTIDPHKIFISKNMTSISKNQGTKKILASFKEIPYVSRDYAVHLLEILNNIGFSIYKIGKPREVTYNAKADNYNFGIVCGSGLNTISAIKENGIDIEVKAIEKLLPFEDMERL
;
A
#
# COMPACT_ATOMS: atom_id res chain seq x y z
N MET A 1 -5.63 -20.43 -9.69
CA MET A 1 -4.38 -21.09 -10.07
C MET A 1 -4.57 -22.58 -9.93
N SER A 2 -4.02 -23.34 -10.86
CA SER A 2 -3.82 -24.77 -10.59
C SER A 2 -2.74 -24.91 -9.52
N GLU A 3 -2.80 -25.97 -8.71
CA GLU A 3 -1.75 -26.31 -7.73
C GLU A 3 -0.35 -26.37 -8.39
N SER A 4 -0.30 -26.73 -9.68
CA SER A 4 0.92 -26.75 -10.50
C SER A 4 1.53 -25.36 -10.72
N GLU A 5 0.74 -24.30 -10.83
CA GLU A 5 1.27 -22.94 -11.02
C GLU A 5 1.91 -22.41 -9.74
N HIS A 6 1.36 -22.76 -8.58
CA HIS A 6 1.88 -22.32 -7.28
C HIS A 6 3.23 -22.96 -7.01
N ARG A 7 3.34 -24.26 -7.33
CA ARG A 7 4.59 -25.01 -7.29
C ARG A 7 5.65 -24.41 -8.22
N MET A 8 5.27 -23.97 -9.43
CA MET A 8 6.21 -23.32 -10.37
C MET A 8 6.73 -21.97 -9.86
N ILE A 9 5.86 -21.13 -9.26
CA ILE A 9 6.30 -19.86 -8.67
C ILE A 9 7.25 -20.10 -7.49
N GLU A 10 6.95 -21.06 -6.63
CA GLU A 10 7.83 -21.34 -5.49
C GLU A 10 9.20 -21.89 -5.92
N ILE A 11 9.25 -22.69 -7.00
CA ILE A 11 10.51 -23.10 -7.63
C ILE A 11 11.30 -21.88 -8.12
N LEU A 12 10.63 -20.92 -8.78
CA LEU A 12 11.29 -19.68 -9.21
C LEU A 12 11.82 -18.90 -8.01
N ARG A 13 11.08 -18.78 -6.90
CA ARG A 13 11.54 -18.08 -5.68
C ARG A 13 12.80 -18.71 -5.11
N ILE A 14 12.84 -20.03 -5.02
CA ILE A 14 14.02 -20.77 -4.58
C ILE A 14 15.20 -20.48 -5.52
N LEU A 15 15.00 -20.54 -6.83
CA LEU A 15 16.05 -20.22 -7.80
C LEU A 15 16.54 -18.77 -7.73
N ASN A 16 15.67 -17.82 -7.41
CA ASN A 16 16.02 -16.40 -7.28
C ASN A 16 16.85 -16.10 -6.03
N ALA A 17 16.64 -16.84 -4.94
CA ALA A 17 17.43 -16.71 -3.72
C ALA A 17 18.84 -17.32 -3.84
N GLN A 18 19.13 -18.06 -4.93
CA GLN A 18 20.40 -18.75 -5.12
C GLN A 18 21.26 -18.00 -6.15
N GLU A 19 22.49 -17.67 -5.77
CA GLU A 19 23.47 -17.07 -6.67
C GLU A 19 24.04 -18.08 -7.68
N LYS A 20 23.85 -19.38 -7.44
CA LYS A 20 24.45 -20.48 -8.23
C LYS A 20 23.37 -21.34 -8.90
N PRO A 21 23.70 -22.01 -10.02
CA PRO A 21 22.80 -22.98 -10.61
C PRO A 21 22.39 -24.05 -9.60
N THR A 22 21.08 -24.29 -9.52
CA THR A 22 20.51 -25.14 -8.48
C THR A 22 19.83 -26.38 -9.07
N GLY A 23 20.19 -27.54 -8.54
CA GLY A 23 19.65 -28.84 -8.95
C GLY A 23 18.28 -29.16 -8.33
N SER A 24 17.57 -30.12 -8.94
CA SER A 24 16.23 -30.53 -8.53
C SER A 24 16.14 -31.08 -7.10
N LYS A 25 17.23 -31.64 -6.57
CA LYS A 25 17.27 -32.19 -5.21
C LYS A 25 17.16 -31.08 -4.15
N LEU A 26 18.01 -30.05 -4.25
CA LEU A 26 17.97 -28.91 -3.31
C LEU A 26 16.61 -28.21 -3.37
N ILE A 27 16.08 -28.00 -4.57
CA ILE A 27 14.76 -27.38 -4.74
C ILE A 27 13.66 -28.24 -4.10
N ALA A 28 13.72 -29.57 -4.23
CA ALA A 28 12.74 -30.45 -3.58
C ALA A 28 12.83 -30.38 -2.05
N ASP A 29 14.04 -30.31 -1.49
CA ASP A 29 14.25 -30.19 -0.05
C ASP A 29 13.75 -28.84 0.49
N GLU A 30 14.05 -27.74 -0.20
CA GLU A 30 13.53 -26.40 0.11
C GLU A 30 12.00 -26.34 0.02
N LEU A 31 11.42 -26.89 -1.05
CA LEU A 31 9.97 -26.98 -1.22
C LEU A 31 9.31 -27.77 -0.08
N LYS A 32 9.94 -28.86 0.36
CA LYS A 32 9.47 -29.67 1.49
C LYS A 32 9.48 -28.88 2.79
N ASN A 33 10.51 -28.08 3.05
CA ASN A 33 10.58 -27.17 4.20
C ASN A 33 9.46 -26.12 4.17
N LYS A 34 9.06 -25.68 2.97
CA LYS A 34 7.93 -24.76 2.75
C LYS A 34 6.56 -25.46 2.69
N GLY A 35 6.47 -26.75 3.05
CA GLY A 35 5.22 -27.50 3.12
C GLY A 35 4.73 -28.10 1.79
N PHE A 36 5.50 -27.98 0.70
CA PHE A 36 5.20 -28.62 -0.57
C PHE A 36 5.79 -30.02 -0.62
N ASN A 37 4.94 -31.05 -0.62
CA ASN A 37 5.39 -32.44 -0.69
C ASN A 37 5.67 -32.86 -2.15
N LEU A 38 6.77 -32.35 -2.71
CA LEU A 38 7.20 -32.57 -4.09
C LEU A 38 8.49 -33.40 -4.14
N GLY A 39 8.42 -34.56 -4.79
CA GLY A 39 9.63 -35.35 -5.07
C GLY A 39 10.48 -34.74 -6.18
N GLU A 40 11.78 -35.05 -6.20
CA GLU A 40 12.76 -34.53 -7.16
C GLU A 40 12.33 -34.68 -8.63
N ARG A 41 11.67 -35.79 -8.98
CA ARG A 41 11.16 -36.04 -10.34
C ARG A 41 10.07 -35.04 -10.74
N ALA A 42 9.18 -34.69 -9.83
CA ALA A 42 8.12 -33.71 -10.08
C ALA A 42 8.69 -32.29 -10.17
N VAL A 43 9.71 -31.98 -9.37
CA VAL A 43 10.47 -30.74 -9.47
C VAL A 43 11.14 -30.61 -10.85
N ARG A 44 11.81 -31.66 -11.34
CA ARG A 44 12.38 -31.66 -12.70
C ARG A 44 11.35 -31.37 -13.79
N TYR A 45 10.15 -31.93 -13.66
CA TYR A 45 9.04 -31.70 -14.59
C TYR A 45 8.62 -30.22 -14.62
N HIS A 46 8.37 -29.63 -13.45
CA HIS A 46 8.01 -28.20 -13.36
C HIS A 46 9.13 -27.29 -13.87
N MET A 47 10.38 -27.61 -13.54
CA MET A 47 11.53 -26.87 -14.05
C MET A 47 11.66 -26.94 -15.58
N GLN A 48 11.30 -28.05 -16.21
CA GLN A 48 11.28 -28.13 -17.68
C GLN A 48 10.23 -27.18 -18.28
N ILE A 49 9.05 -27.10 -17.66
CA ILE A 49 8.02 -26.14 -18.07
C ILE A 49 8.51 -24.69 -17.89
N LEU A 50 9.27 -24.41 -16.82
CA LEU A 50 9.86 -23.10 -16.60
C LEU A 50 10.92 -22.75 -17.65
N ASP A 51 11.71 -23.72 -18.11
CA ASP A 51 12.66 -23.55 -19.22
C ASP A 51 11.91 -23.24 -20.53
N GLU A 52 10.85 -24.00 -20.83
CA GLU A 52 10.02 -23.80 -22.03
C GLU A 52 9.34 -22.42 -22.07
N LYS A 53 9.05 -21.86 -20.88
CA LYS A 53 8.52 -20.49 -20.72
C LYS A 53 9.60 -19.41 -20.71
N GLY A 54 10.88 -19.78 -20.77
CA GLY A 54 12.01 -18.85 -20.71
C GLY A 54 12.25 -18.23 -19.33
N TYR A 55 11.62 -18.74 -18.27
CA TYR A 55 11.79 -18.23 -16.90
C TYR A 55 13.03 -18.78 -16.21
N THR A 56 13.48 -19.96 -16.63
CA THR A 56 14.73 -20.56 -16.17
C THR A 56 15.58 -20.98 -17.34
N GLU A 57 16.88 -21.08 -17.11
CA GLU A 57 17.82 -21.63 -18.07
C GLU A 57 18.63 -22.76 -17.44
N ARG A 58 18.93 -23.79 -18.25
CA ARG A 58 19.70 -24.94 -17.80
C ARG A 58 21.19 -24.68 -17.91
N VAL A 59 21.90 -24.77 -16.79
CA VAL A 59 23.36 -24.64 -16.73
C VAL A 59 23.98 -26.04 -16.54
N GLY A 60 24.11 -26.77 -17.65
CA GLY A 60 24.72 -28.10 -17.69
C GLY A 60 24.11 -29.11 -16.70
N TYR A 61 24.97 -29.77 -15.92
CA TYR A 61 24.59 -30.69 -14.83
C TYR A 61 24.46 -29.98 -13.47
N ALA A 62 24.87 -28.71 -13.36
CA ALA A 62 24.82 -27.96 -12.10
C ALA A 62 23.38 -27.61 -11.71
N GLY A 63 22.47 -27.50 -12.69
CA GLY A 63 21.05 -27.33 -12.46
C GLY A 63 20.45 -26.25 -13.35
N ARG A 64 19.64 -25.37 -12.76
CA ARG A 64 19.04 -24.23 -13.45
C ARG A 64 19.32 -22.93 -12.74
N MET A 65 19.30 -21.85 -13.50
CA MET A 65 19.30 -20.47 -13.01
C MET A 65 18.01 -19.77 -13.45
N ILE A 66 17.57 -18.81 -12.66
CA ILE A 66 16.47 -17.94 -13.06
C ILE A 66 16.97 -16.90 -14.07
N THR A 67 16.19 -16.67 -15.13
CA THR A 67 16.47 -15.64 -16.14
C THR A 67 15.94 -14.28 -15.69
N GLN A 68 16.26 -13.21 -16.42
CA GLN A 68 15.65 -11.90 -16.16
C GLN A 68 14.12 -11.94 -16.33
N LEU A 69 13.63 -12.63 -17.37
CA LEU A 69 12.20 -12.84 -17.57
C LEU A 69 11.56 -13.65 -16.41
N GLY A 70 12.28 -14.61 -15.84
CA GLY A 70 11.85 -15.33 -14.65
C GLY A 70 11.78 -14.44 -13.41
N ARG A 71 12.73 -13.51 -13.24
CA ARG A 71 12.72 -12.50 -12.17
C ARG A 71 11.56 -11.52 -12.32
N GLU A 72 11.34 -10.99 -13.52
CA GLU A 72 10.15 -10.18 -13.83
C GLU A 72 8.86 -10.97 -13.60
N LYS A 73 8.86 -12.27 -13.93
CA LYS A 73 7.72 -13.14 -13.65
C LYS A 73 7.51 -13.34 -12.15
N LEU A 74 8.53 -13.37 -11.31
CA LEU A 74 8.38 -13.40 -9.85
C LEU A 74 7.86 -12.07 -9.30
N GLU A 75 8.40 -10.96 -9.79
CA GLU A 75 7.95 -9.62 -9.43
C GLU A 75 6.47 -9.41 -9.78
N LYS A 76 6.02 -9.95 -10.92
CA LYS A 76 4.63 -9.85 -11.41
C LYS A 76 3.76 -11.06 -11.04
N GLY A 77 4.38 -12.11 -10.51
CA GLY A 77 3.82 -13.44 -10.33
C GLY A 77 3.29 -13.62 -8.92
N LEU A 78 2.02 -13.26 -8.78
CA LEU A 78 1.18 -13.33 -7.57
C LEU A 78 1.29 -12.10 -6.68
N ILE A 79 0.62 -11.03 -7.12
CA ILE A 79 0.25 -9.93 -6.23
C ILE A 79 -0.47 -10.44 -4.97
N TYR A 80 -1.24 -11.53 -5.08
CA TYR A 80 -1.96 -12.09 -3.95
C TYR A 80 -0.99 -12.61 -2.88
N ASP A 81 0.10 -13.25 -3.29
CA ASP A 81 1.14 -13.62 -2.34
C ASP A 81 1.80 -12.37 -1.77
N GLN A 82 2.00 -11.31 -2.57
CA GLN A 82 2.57 -10.04 -2.09
C GLN A 82 1.71 -9.35 -1.02
N VAL A 83 0.37 -9.44 -1.14
CA VAL A 83 -0.61 -8.86 -0.21
C VAL A 83 -0.55 -9.46 1.20
N ASP A 84 -0.17 -10.75 1.31
CA ASP A 84 0.12 -11.41 2.59
C ASP A 84 1.63 -11.37 2.93
N PHE A 85 2.51 -11.30 1.93
CA PHE A 85 3.97 -11.33 2.07
C PHE A 85 4.53 -10.14 2.85
N ILE A 86 4.01 -8.92 2.66
CA ILE A 86 4.52 -7.75 3.39
C ILE A 86 4.42 -7.99 4.90
N HIS A 87 3.25 -8.40 5.39
CA HIS A 87 3.07 -8.70 6.82
C HIS A 87 4.02 -9.81 7.29
N SER A 88 4.12 -10.91 6.53
CA SER A 88 5.00 -12.03 6.87
C SER A 88 6.48 -11.64 6.87
N LYS A 89 6.90 -10.73 5.98
CA LYS A 89 8.24 -10.16 5.97
C LYS A 89 8.53 -9.38 7.25
N PHE A 90 7.57 -8.58 7.74
CA PHE A 90 7.72 -7.93 9.05
C PHE A 90 7.84 -8.95 10.19
N GLU A 91 7.01 -9.99 10.21
CA GLU A 91 7.10 -11.05 11.23
C GLU A 91 8.47 -11.76 11.20
N GLU A 92 9.00 -12.02 10.00
CA GLU A 92 10.33 -12.57 9.80
C GLU A 92 11.42 -11.61 10.33
N MET A 93 11.37 -10.32 9.99
CA MET A 93 12.34 -9.32 10.47
C MET A 93 12.30 -9.16 12.00
N ILE A 94 11.11 -9.18 12.60
CA ILE A 94 10.95 -9.15 14.07
C ILE A 94 11.62 -10.37 14.69
N TYR A 95 11.39 -11.56 14.13
CA TYR A 95 11.98 -12.80 14.64
C TYR A 95 13.50 -12.86 14.46
N LEU A 96 14.03 -12.38 13.34
CA LEU A 96 15.46 -12.41 13.04
C LEU A 96 16.27 -11.28 13.69
N THR A 97 15.61 -10.29 14.29
CA THR A 97 16.29 -9.24 15.05
C THR A 97 16.96 -9.84 16.29
N ASP A 98 18.29 -9.79 16.37
CA ASP A 98 19.09 -10.33 17.48
C ASP A 98 19.86 -9.26 18.27
N PHE A 99 19.48 -7.98 18.10
CA PHE A 99 20.11 -6.86 18.79
C PHE A 99 19.97 -6.95 20.32
N ASN A 100 21.11 -7.03 20.99
CA ASN A 100 21.23 -6.91 22.43
C ASN A 100 21.51 -5.45 22.81
N TYR A 101 20.50 -4.77 23.35
CA TYR A 101 20.57 -3.36 23.72
C TYR A 101 21.49 -3.06 24.93
N MET A 102 21.85 -4.08 25.72
CA MET A 102 22.80 -3.93 26.84
C MET A 102 24.24 -3.88 26.35
N THR A 103 24.60 -4.74 25.39
CA THR A 103 25.95 -4.79 24.81
C THR A 103 26.10 -3.96 23.54
N GLN A 104 24.99 -3.46 22.99
CA GLN A 104 24.92 -2.74 21.70
C GLN A 104 25.52 -3.55 20.55
N THR A 105 25.16 -4.83 20.48
CA THR A 105 25.65 -5.77 19.46
C THR A 105 24.51 -6.59 18.87
N GLY A 106 24.62 -6.92 17.58
CA GLY A 106 23.62 -7.69 16.85
C GLY A 106 23.00 -6.85 15.74
N ASN A 107 22.02 -7.44 15.08
CA ASN A 107 21.35 -6.89 13.91
C ASN A 107 20.08 -6.16 14.30
N VAL A 108 19.92 -4.97 13.73
CA VAL A 108 18.72 -4.14 13.80
C VAL A 108 18.03 -4.12 12.44
N VAL A 109 16.73 -3.85 12.44
CA VAL A 109 15.97 -3.64 11.21
C VAL A 109 16.17 -2.20 10.75
N VAL A 110 16.54 -2.02 9.50
CA VAL A 110 16.78 -0.70 8.90
C VAL A 110 15.93 -0.45 7.67
N ASN A 111 15.72 0.83 7.36
CA ASN A 111 15.22 1.29 6.06
C ASN A 111 16.34 1.96 5.29
N THR A 112 16.33 1.81 3.98
CA THR A 112 17.32 2.42 3.08
C THR A 112 16.65 3.48 2.21
N SER A 113 17.34 4.54 1.84
CA SER A 113 16.83 5.53 0.88
C SER A 113 18.00 6.16 0.15
N THR A 114 17.80 6.54 -1.10
CA THR A 114 18.82 7.22 -1.91
C THR A 114 18.49 8.69 -2.00
N ILE A 115 19.45 9.54 -1.63
CA ILE A 115 19.42 10.99 -1.84
C ILE A 115 20.49 11.38 -2.86
N TYR A 116 20.24 12.45 -3.60
CA TYR A 116 21.12 12.91 -4.68
C TYR A 116 21.83 14.24 -4.36
N ASN A 117 21.52 14.83 -3.19
CA ASN A 117 22.08 16.11 -2.75
C ASN A 117 22.75 15.95 -1.37
N LYS A 118 24.02 16.36 -1.26
CA LYS A 118 24.77 16.34 -0.01
C LYS A 118 24.21 17.28 1.05
N GLU A 119 23.61 18.39 0.65
CA GLU A 119 23.02 19.35 1.58
C GLU A 119 21.83 18.74 2.34
N SER A 120 21.14 17.78 1.73
CA SER A 120 20.05 17.01 2.35
C SER A 120 20.49 16.24 3.60
N VAL A 121 21.78 15.91 3.75
CA VAL A 121 22.31 15.29 4.98
C VAL A 121 22.25 16.26 6.17
N ASN A 122 22.48 17.56 5.96
CA ASN A 122 22.37 18.55 7.03
C ASN A 122 20.92 18.70 7.48
N ILE A 123 19.98 18.68 6.53
CA ILE A 123 18.55 18.73 6.82
C ILE A 123 18.14 17.48 7.61
N LEU A 124 18.56 16.28 7.19
CA LEU A 124 18.33 15.04 7.95
C LEU A 124 18.85 15.14 9.39
N LYS A 125 20.01 15.76 9.58
CA LYS A 125 20.58 15.98 10.91
C LYS A 125 19.67 16.86 11.77
N GLU A 126 19.20 17.98 11.26
CA GLU A 126 18.26 18.88 11.96
C GLU A 126 16.96 18.16 12.31
N PHE A 127 16.42 17.36 11.38
CA PHE A 127 15.21 16.56 11.61
C PHE A 127 15.40 15.52 12.71
N ILE A 128 16.48 14.75 12.66
CA ILE A 128 16.80 13.77 13.69
C ILE A 128 17.01 14.46 15.04
N GLN A 129 17.68 15.63 15.06
CA GLN A 129 17.87 16.43 16.28
C GLN A 129 16.56 16.86 16.92
N SER A 130 15.51 17.12 16.13
CA SER A 130 14.18 17.47 16.65
C SER A 130 13.40 16.30 17.29
N GLY A 131 13.96 15.09 17.31
CA GLY A 131 13.31 13.90 17.89
C GLY A 131 12.19 13.30 17.03
N LEU A 132 12.06 13.71 15.77
CA LEU A 132 11.13 13.14 14.79
C LEU A 132 11.76 11.98 13.99
N SER A 133 12.53 11.13 14.69
CA SER A 133 13.17 9.93 14.16
C SER A 133 13.17 8.83 15.22
N VAL A 134 13.27 7.57 14.82
CA VAL A 134 13.41 6.43 15.74
C VAL A 134 14.78 6.44 16.41
N SER A 135 15.81 6.95 15.73
CA SER A 135 17.18 6.92 16.22
C SER A 135 18.07 7.92 15.48
N PRO A 136 19.19 8.41 16.08
CA PRO A 136 20.17 9.20 15.36
C PRO A 136 21.20 8.35 14.61
N TYR A 137 21.17 7.02 14.80
CA TYR A 137 22.10 6.10 14.16
C TYR A 137 21.71 5.88 12.70
N ILE A 138 22.62 6.23 11.80
CA ILE A 138 22.46 6.04 10.36
C ILE A 138 23.73 5.46 9.73
N ASN A 139 23.59 4.91 8.53
CA ASN A 139 24.72 4.69 7.63
C ASN A 139 24.59 5.66 6.45
N LEU A 140 25.70 6.26 6.04
CA LEU A 140 25.80 7.07 4.83
C LEU A 140 26.82 6.40 3.93
N ASN A 141 26.38 5.89 2.79
CA ASN A 141 27.24 5.27 1.80
C ASN A 141 27.16 6.08 0.50
N GLU A 142 28.22 6.83 0.21
CA GLU A 142 28.30 7.69 -0.97
C GLU A 142 28.95 6.92 -2.14
N ASP A 143 28.21 6.75 -3.22
CA ASP A 143 28.78 6.36 -4.51
C ASP A 143 29.37 7.59 -5.19
N LYS A 144 30.69 7.70 -5.13
CA LYS A 144 31.46 8.81 -5.73
C LYS A 144 31.34 8.89 -7.26
N THR A 145 30.88 7.84 -7.92
CA THR A 145 30.77 7.82 -9.39
C THR A 145 29.42 8.33 -9.88
N SER A 146 28.33 8.02 -9.18
CA SER A 146 26.97 8.48 -9.49
C SER A 146 26.60 9.77 -8.76
N GLY A 147 27.24 10.07 -7.63
CA GLY A 147 26.85 11.15 -6.72
C GLY A 147 25.68 10.77 -5.79
N GLU A 148 25.23 9.51 -5.85
CA GLU A 148 24.17 8.98 -5.00
C GLU A 148 24.67 8.73 -3.58
N ILE A 149 23.83 9.05 -2.59
CA ILE A 149 24.11 8.76 -1.18
C ILE A 149 23.00 7.86 -0.68
N GLU A 150 23.37 6.62 -0.38
CA GLU A 150 22.50 5.68 0.31
C GLU A 150 22.49 6.02 1.81
N VAL A 151 21.30 6.28 2.34
CA VAL A 151 21.04 6.60 3.74
C VAL A 151 20.27 5.46 4.36
N THR A 152 20.88 4.82 5.37
CA THR A 152 20.24 3.75 6.15
C THR A 152 19.80 4.29 7.51
N THR A 153 18.57 4.05 7.92
CA THR A 153 17.98 4.51 9.20
C THR A 153 17.35 3.36 9.97
N ILE A 154 17.35 3.41 11.30
CA ILE A 154 16.71 2.36 12.12
C ILE A 154 15.18 2.40 11.96
N CYS A 155 14.59 1.22 11.75
CA CYS A 155 13.14 1.04 11.68
C CYS A 155 12.55 0.73 13.07
N GLY A 156 11.30 1.16 13.31
CA GLY A 156 10.56 0.84 14.53
C GLY A 156 10.38 -0.65 14.77
N THR A 157 10.43 -1.48 13.72
CA THR A 157 10.43 -2.95 13.79
C THR A 157 11.59 -3.50 14.63
N THR A 158 12.68 -2.74 14.80
CA THR A 158 13.76 -3.10 15.73
C THR A 158 13.26 -3.17 17.17
N ILE A 159 12.42 -2.21 17.59
CA ILE A 159 11.80 -2.22 18.93
C ILE A 159 10.91 -3.46 19.06
N ASP A 160 10.18 -3.79 18.00
CA ASP A 160 9.31 -4.97 17.97
C ASP A 160 10.10 -6.28 18.16
N GLY A 161 11.24 -6.43 17.49
CA GLY A 161 12.14 -7.59 17.67
C GLY A 161 12.74 -7.68 19.08
N ILE A 162 13.15 -6.55 19.65
CA ILE A 162 13.67 -6.50 21.03
C ILE A 162 12.60 -6.90 22.04
N LEU A 163 11.37 -6.42 21.88
CA LEU A 163 10.25 -6.81 22.74
C LEU A 163 9.97 -8.31 22.63
N LEU A 164 10.00 -8.87 21.41
CA LEU A 164 9.80 -10.31 21.22
C LEU A 164 10.90 -11.14 21.90
N ASN A 165 12.17 -10.73 21.78
CA ASN A 165 13.30 -11.39 22.46
C ASN A 165 13.19 -11.34 23.98
N GLU A 166 12.53 -10.31 24.51
CA GLU A 166 12.19 -10.16 25.92
C GLU A 166 10.88 -10.89 26.30
N GLY A 167 10.30 -11.69 25.40
CA GLY A 167 9.10 -12.49 25.65
C GLY A 167 7.79 -11.70 25.60
N ILE A 168 7.78 -10.52 24.97
CA ILE A 168 6.60 -9.67 24.81
C ILE A 168 6.20 -9.70 23.32
N PRO A 169 5.10 -10.39 22.95
CA PRO A 169 4.66 -10.41 21.57
C PRO A 169 4.10 -9.05 21.17
N THR A 170 4.43 -8.63 19.95
CA THR A 170 3.99 -7.39 19.33
C THR A 170 3.23 -7.68 18.06
N GLN A 171 2.12 -6.97 17.88
CA GLN A 171 1.26 -7.07 16.71
C GLN A 171 1.24 -5.74 15.96
N LEU A 172 2.01 -5.62 14.89
CA LEU A 172 1.88 -4.49 13.96
C LEU A 172 0.48 -4.50 13.35
N LYS A 173 -0.30 -3.45 13.62
CA LYS A 173 -1.68 -3.35 13.13
C LYS A 173 -1.78 -2.41 11.94
N TYR A 174 -1.32 -1.16 12.10
CA TYR A 174 -1.50 -0.11 11.11
C TYR A 174 -0.24 0.74 10.95
N GLY A 175 0.03 1.20 9.74
CA GLY A 175 0.82 2.40 9.51
C GLY A 175 -0.08 3.50 8.97
N GLY A 176 0.21 4.75 9.28
CA GLY A 176 -0.71 5.84 9.03
C GLY A 176 -0.11 7.21 9.19
N LEU A 177 -0.99 8.22 9.09
CA LEU A 177 -0.69 9.63 9.28
C LEU A 177 -1.27 10.08 10.62
N LEU A 178 -0.43 10.65 11.46
CA LEU A 178 -0.77 11.15 12.78
C LEU A 178 -0.78 12.67 12.78
N GLU A 179 -1.91 13.24 13.19
CA GLU A 179 -2.07 14.68 13.39
C GLU A 179 -1.38 15.12 14.69
N ILE A 180 -0.55 16.14 14.57
CA ILE A 180 0.13 16.82 15.68
C ILE A 180 -0.45 18.24 15.77
N GLU A 181 -0.83 18.66 16.98
CA GLU A 181 -1.26 20.04 17.25
C GLU A 181 -0.51 20.56 18.49
N LYS A 182 0.16 21.70 18.38
CA LYS A 182 0.95 22.31 19.48
C LYS A 182 1.92 21.32 20.14
N ASN A 183 2.61 20.54 19.32
CA ASN A 183 3.53 19.44 19.65
C ASN A 183 2.86 18.25 20.33
N GLN A 184 1.53 18.19 20.42
CA GLN A 184 0.80 17.09 21.03
C GLN A 184 0.27 16.13 19.96
N ALA A 185 0.44 14.82 20.18
CA ALA A 185 -0.16 13.80 19.34
C ALA A 185 -1.69 13.78 19.51
N MET A 186 -2.44 13.94 18.43
CA MET A 186 -3.91 14.00 18.48
C MET A 186 -4.52 12.66 18.07
N LYS A 187 -4.59 12.39 16.77
CA LYS A 187 -5.20 11.15 16.26
C LYS A 187 -4.63 10.74 14.91
N PHE A 188 -4.79 9.47 14.58
CA PHE A 188 -4.56 8.99 13.23
C PHE A 188 -5.66 9.50 12.28
N THR A 189 -5.27 10.25 11.26
CA THR A 189 -6.16 10.77 10.22
C THR A 189 -6.33 9.79 9.08
N GLU A 190 -5.26 9.07 8.74
CA GLU A 190 -5.26 8.03 7.70
C GLU A 190 -4.51 6.78 8.16
N LEU A 191 -4.97 5.60 7.73
CA LEU A 191 -4.46 4.30 8.12
C LEU A 191 -4.47 3.31 6.96
N ILE A 192 -3.47 2.44 6.95
CA ILE A 192 -3.45 1.20 6.18
C ILE A 192 -2.97 0.08 7.11
N SER A 193 -3.72 -1.02 7.10
CA SER A 193 -3.39 -2.26 7.79
C SER A 193 -2.14 -2.89 7.17
N TYR A 194 -1.24 -3.35 8.02
CA TYR A 194 -0.09 -4.15 7.57
C TYR A 194 -0.52 -5.49 6.95
N LYS A 195 -1.72 -5.98 7.29
CA LYS A 195 -2.34 -7.13 6.64
C LYS A 195 -3.07 -6.69 5.38
N LYS A 196 -3.01 -7.54 4.35
CA LYS A 196 -3.78 -7.42 3.11
C LYS A 196 -3.45 -6.16 2.29
N THR A 197 -2.15 -5.85 2.16
CA THR A 197 -1.62 -4.77 1.32
C THR A 197 -0.32 -5.21 0.64
N SER A 198 -0.12 -4.87 -0.62
CA SER A 198 1.15 -5.12 -1.34
C SER A 198 2.18 -4.02 -1.12
N LEU A 199 1.75 -2.83 -0.70
CA LEU A 199 2.62 -1.71 -0.34
C LEU A 199 2.76 -1.64 1.17
N THR A 200 3.97 -1.30 1.64
CA THR A 200 4.14 -0.96 3.05
C THR A 200 3.29 0.27 3.38
N PRO A 201 2.53 0.27 4.49
CA PRO A 201 1.62 1.35 4.84
C PRO A 201 2.26 2.74 4.81
N LEU A 202 3.49 2.89 5.30
CA LEU A 202 4.15 4.19 5.31
C LEU A 202 4.65 4.62 3.93
N ASP A 203 5.06 3.69 3.05
CA ASP A 203 5.41 4.05 1.66
C ASP A 203 4.19 4.63 0.93
N ALA A 204 3.00 4.05 1.16
CA ALA A 204 1.76 4.56 0.60
C ALA A 204 1.49 6.03 0.97
N PHE A 205 2.00 6.49 2.12
CA PHE A 205 1.85 7.86 2.61
C PHE A 205 3.08 8.76 2.43
N ALA A 206 4.21 8.24 1.93
CA ALA A 206 5.51 8.91 1.83
C ALA A 206 5.60 9.98 0.70
N ASN A 207 4.57 10.81 0.56
CA ASN A 207 4.41 11.81 -0.49
C ASN A 207 4.28 13.22 0.11
N SER A 208 4.89 14.22 -0.53
CA SER A 208 4.95 15.61 -0.05
C SER A 208 3.60 16.28 0.15
N LYS A 209 2.53 15.77 -0.49
CA LYS A 209 1.16 16.31 -0.34
C LYS A 209 0.37 15.72 0.83
N LEU A 210 0.86 14.66 1.48
CA LEU A 210 0.14 13.96 2.55
C LEU A 210 0.74 14.17 3.94
N THR A 211 2.01 14.56 4.01
CA THR A 211 2.70 14.88 5.26
C THR A 211 2.96 16.38 5.37
N SER A 212 3.20 16.85 6.58
CA SER A 212 3.66 18.22 6.88
C SER A 212 4.62 18.19 8.07
N VAL A 213 5.66 17.36 7.94
CA VAL A 213 6.68 17.14 8.98
C VAL A 213 7.45 18.43 9.25
N LEU A 214 7.75 19.24 8.23
CA LEU A 214 8.38 20.56 8.40
C LEU A 214 7.56 21.51 9.27
N ASP A 215 6.24 21.49 9.13
CA ASP A 215 5.34 22.32 9.92
C ASP A 215 5.30 21.88 11.39
N VAL A 216 5.49 20.59 11.68
CA VAL A 216 5.64 20.12 13.07
C VAL A 216 6.88 20.71 13.72
N ILE A 217 8.03 20.76 13.04
CA ILE A 217 9.24 21.36 13.61
C ILE A 217 9.08 22.88 13.80
N THR A 218 8.53 23.57 12.79
CA THR A 218 8.53 25.03 12.76
C THR A 218 7.38 25.67 13.52
N LYS A 219 6.20 25.02 13.53
CA LYS A 219 4.95 25.55 14.10
C LYS A 219 4.40 24.67 15.24
N GLY A 220 4.97 23.48 15.44
CA GLY A 220 4.45 22.49 16.36
C GLY A 220 3.16 21.82 15.89
N SER A 221 2.71 22.02 14.65
CA SER A 221 1.46 21.43 14.17
C SER A 221 1.61 20.95 12.75
N GLY A 222 1.06 19.78 12.43
CA GLY A 222 1.24 19.15 11.12
C GLY A 222 0.91 17.66 11.16
N ILE A 223 1.38 16.93 10.15
CA ILE A 223 1.06 15.52 9.95
C ILE A 223 2.36 14.73 9.79
N VAL A 224 2.55 13.71 10.63
CA VAL A 224 3.73 12.83 10.60
C VAL A 224 3.33 11.38 10.33
N PRO A 225 4.13 10.61 9.58
CA PRO A 225 3.90 9.18 9.44
C PRO A 225 4.20 8.47 10.76
N ALA A 226 3.33 7.56 11.18
CA ALA A 226 3.48 6.79 12.41
C ALA A 226 2.90 5.38 12.28
N ASN A 227 3.39 4.48 13.11
CA ASN A 227 2.95 3.09 13.19
C ASN A 227 2.23 2.83 14.50
N PHE A 228 1.23 1.95 14.45
CA PHE A 228 0.46 1.51 15.60
C PHE A 228 0.58 -0.01 15.75
N ARG A 229 0.93 -0.45 16.96
CA ARG A 229 1.02 -1.86 17.32
C ARG A 229 0.27 -2.13 18.61
N LEU A 230 -0.07 -3.40 18.84
CA LEU A 230 -0.63 -3.88 20.10
C LEU A 230 0.34 -4.84 20.79
N ILE A 231 0.39 -4.76 22.12
CA ILE A 231 1.03 -5.77 22.97
C ILE A 231 0.07 -6.20 24.09
N PRO A 232 0.23 -7.40 24.68
CA PRO A 232 -0.56 -7.81 25.84
C PRO A 232 -0.38 -6.85 27.02
N SER A 233 -1.47 -6.48 27.70
CA SER A 233 -1.44 -5.48 28.77
C SER A 233 -0.55 -5.88 29.95
N ILE A 234 -0.46 -7.19 30.24
CA ILE A 234 0.44 -7.74 31.27
C ILE A 234 1.93 -7.43 31.01
N GLY A 235 2.31 -7.19 29.74
CA GLY A 235 3.67 -6.82 29.35
C GLY A 235 4.01 -5.35 29.57
N LYS A 236 3.04 -4.47 29.87
CA LYS A 236 3.21 -3.00 29.88
C LYS A 236 4.41 -2.53 30.70
N GLN A 237 4.52 -2.97 31.96
CA GLN A 237 5.60 -2.51 32.85
C GLN A 237 6.98 -2.93 32.34
N LYS A 238 7.10 -4.18 31.87
CA LYS A 238 8.36 -4.67 31.28
C LYS A 238 8.72 -3.90 30.01
N THR A 239 7.73 -3.63 29.15
CA THR A 239 7.91 -2.78 27.96
C THR A 239 8.42 -1.39 28.32
N LEU A 240 7.82 -0.71 29.31
CA LEU A 240 8.28 0.61 29.76
C LEU A 240 9.75 0.57 30.21
N SER A 241 10.13 -0.42 31.03
CA SER A 241 11.54 -0.57 31.45
C SER A 241 12.50 -0.79 30.27
N ILE A 242 12.10 -1.56 29.26
CA ILE A 242 12.93 -1.79 28.06
C ILE A 242 13.06 -0.49 27.26
N LEU A 243 11.95 0.21 27.01
CA LEU A 243 11.94 1.45 26.25
C LEU A 243 12.80 2.54 26.92
N GLU A 244 12.81 2.62 28.24
CA GLU A 244 13.72 3.51 28.98
C GLU A 244 15.19 3.19 28.74
N GLN A 245 15.55 1.91 28.58
CA GLN A 245 16.93 1.51 28.29
C GLN A 245 17.30 1.77 26.83
N LEU A 246 16.37 1.54 25.89
CA LEU A 246 16.54 1.89 24.48
C LEU A 246 16.74 3.40 24.30
N ASN A 247 15.99 4.22 25.03
CA ASN A 247 16.13 5.67 25.00
C ASN A 247 17.57 6.10 25.36
N LYS A 248 18.17 5.51 26.41
CA LYS A 248 19.55 5.81 26.85
C LYS A 248 20.62 5.52 25.80
N ILE A 249 20.35 4.63 24.86
CA ILE A 249 21.26 4.29 23.75
C ILE A 249 20.85 4.95 22.42
N GLY A 250 19.89 5.88 22.45
CA GLY A 250 19.45 6.64 21.28
C GLY A 250 18.47 5.89 20.37
N ILE A 251 17.80 4.85 20.84
CA ILE A 251 16.66 4.24 20.14
C ILE A 251 15.40 4.73 20.86
N ASP A 252 14.86 5.85 20.39
CA ASP A 252 13.65 6.49 20.92
C ASP A 252 12.79 6.95 19.75
N GLY A 253 11.67 6.27 19.52
CA GLY A 253 10.67 6.67 18.54
C GLY A 253 9.25 6.67 19.11
N ILE A 254 9.11 6.49 20.43
CA ILE A 254 7.81 6.30 21.06
C ILE A 254 7.10 7.65 21.16
N ILE A 255 5.96 7.73 20.48
CA ILE A 255 5.09 8.90 20.53
C ILE A 255 4.22 8.82 21.79
N ASP A 256 3.49 7.71 21.97
CA ASP A 256 2.60 7.53 23.11
C ASP A 256 2.27 6.03 23.33
N ILE A 257 1.76 5.68 24.52
CA ILE A 257 1.38 4.33 24.96
C ILE A 257 0.05 4.38 25.72
N SER A 258 -0.94 3.59 25.31
CA SER A 258 -2.26 3.55 25.95
C SER A 258 -2.27 2.81 27.30
N ASN A 259 -3.37 2.93 28.05
CA ASN A 259 -3.73 1.93 29.07
C ASN A 259 -4.50 0.76 28.45
N ASP A 260 -4.78 -0.24 29.29
CA ASP A 260 -5.47 -1.47 28.89
C ASP A 260 -6.88 -1.15 28.38
N GLY A 261 -7.17 -1.56 27.14
CA GLY A 261 -8.50 -1.41 26.53
C GLY A 261 -8.94 0.03 26.25
N GLU A 262 -8.11 1.03 26.49
CA GLU A 262 -8.44 2.45 26.24
C GLU A 262 -8.23 2.81 24.77
N ASP A 263 -9.28 3.38 24.14
CA ASP A 263 -9.17 3.98 22.81
C ASP A 263 -7.99 4.99 22.79
N PHE A 264 -7.16 4.90 21.75
CA PHE A 264 -5.85 5.54 21.72
C PHE A 264 -5.58 6.20 20.38
N LEU A 265 -5.34 7.52 20.38
CA LEU A 265 -5.09 8.32 19.16
C LEU A 265 -6.13 8.09 18.04
N GLY A 266 -7.41 7.97 18.43
CA GLY A 266 -8.53 7.72 17.50
C GLY A 266 -8.72 6.26 17.06
N LEU A 267 -7.95 5.33 17.64
CA LEU A 267 -8.01 3.89 17.35
C LEU A 267 -8.58 3.09 18.53
N PRO A 268 -9.37 2.04 18.26
CA PRO A 268 -9.81 1.13 19.31
C PRO A 268 -8.68 0.20 19.76
N VAL A 269 -8.55 0.04 21.08
CA VAL A 269 -7.65 -0.95 21.71
C VAL A 269 -8.52 -2.03 22.37
N PRO A 270 -8.36 -3.32 22.05
CA PRO A 270 -9.10 -4.39 22.73
C PRO A 270 -8.75 -4.49 24.21
N GLU A 271 -9.70 -4.91 25.05
CA GLU A 271 -9.43 -5.28 26.44
C GLU A 271 -8.38 -6.41 26.51
N GLY A 272 -7.45 -6.30 27.46
CA GLY A 272 -6.28 -7.17 27.61
C GLY A 272 -5.09 -6.77 26.73
N MET A 273 -5.19 -5.66 25.99
CA MET A 273 -4.14 -5.14 25.11
C MET A 273 -3.83 -3.67 25.41
N ILE A 274 -2.63 -3.24 25.05
CA ILE A 274 -2.26 -1.83 25.01
C ILE A 274 -1.74 -1.46 23.63
N GLY A 275 -2.00 -0.22 23.23
CA GLY A 275 -1.54 0.39 21.99
C GLY A 275 -0.22 1.13 22.17
N ILE A 276 0.67 1.04 21.18
CA ILE A 276 1.94 1.80 21.15
C ILE A 276 2.07 2.47 19.77
N ALA A 277 2.14 3.81 19.79
CA ALA A 277 2.46 4.62 18.61
C ALA A 277 3.97 4.89 18.54
N ILE A 278 4.57 4.63 17.38
CA ILE A 278 6.00 4.92 17.11
C ILE A 278 6.09 5.70 15.82
N ILE A 279 6.92 6.73 15.82
CA ILE A 279 7.21 7.55 14.64
C ILE A 279 7.71 6.67 13.49
N GLY A 280 7.32 7.02 12.26
CA GLY A 280 7.75 6.29 11.08
C GLY A 280 9.24 6.48 10.85
N GLY A 281 9.98 5.39 10.57
CA GLY A 281 11.41 5.46 10.24
C GLY A 281 11.71 6.30 8.99
N ILE A 282 10.70 6.50 8.13
CA ILE A 282 10.81 7.34 6.92
C ILE A 282 10.50 8.82 7.14
N THR A 283 10.16 9.24 8.36
CA THR A 283 9.77 10.63 8.68
C THR A 283 10.81 11.66 8.20
N PRO A 284 12.13 11.44 8.42
CA PRO A 284 13.13 12.38 7.91
C PRO A 284 13.15 12.53 6.38
N PHE A 285 12.83 11.46 5.64
CA PHE A 285 12.75 11.51 4.17
C PHE A 285 11.48 12.18 3.66
N CYS A 286 10.38 12.13 4.43
CA CYS A 286 9.16 12.85 4.09
C CYS A 286 9.40 14.37 4.14
N ALA A 287 10.16 14.84 5.13
CA ALA A 287 10.54 16.24 5.23
C ALA A 287 11.37 16.74 4.04
N LEU A 288 12.35 15.95 3.60
CA LEU A 288 13.13 16.28 2.41
C LEU A 288 12.23 16.36 1.15
N LYS A 289 11.26 15.45 1.00
CA LYS A 289 10.28 15.52 -0.09
C LYS A 289 9.39 16.75 -0.02
N GLU A 290 9.02 17.21 1.16
CA GLU A 290 8.26 18.45 1.36
C GLU A 290 9.05 19.69 0.92
N LEU A 291 10.39 19.65 0.97
CA LEU A 291 11.27 20.68 0.41
C LEU A 291 11.46 20.59 -1.12
N GLY A 292 10.89 19.56 -1.76
CA GLY A 292 11.01 19.32 -3.20
C GLY A 292 12.27 18.59 -3.62
N GLU A 293 13.02 18.00 -2.68
CA GLU A 293 14.19 17.18 -2.99
C GLU A 293 13.78 15.85 -3.66
N GLU A 294 14.56 15.43 -4.65
CA GLU A 294 14.40 14.13 -5.28
C GLU A 294 14.99 13.04 -4.37
N ILE A 295 14.17 12.05 -4.03
CA ILE A 295 14.55 10.96 -3.13
C ILE A 295 13.90 9.67 -3.61
N ASP A 296 14.72 8.63 -3.74
CA ASP A 296 14.22 7.27 -3.93
C ASP A 296 14.15 6.57 -2.57
N ILE A 297 12.94 6.52 -1.99
CA ILE A 297 12.69 5.84 -0.72
C ILE A 297 12.50 4.35 -1.03
N LYS A 298 13.59 3.59 -0.99
CA LYS A 298 13.52 2.13 -1.03
C LYS A 298 13.19 1.59 0.35
N ILE A 299 11.92 1.38 0.66
CA ILE A 299 11.51 0.66 1.88
C ILE A 299 11.85 -0.83 1.74
N GLY A 300 13.14 -1.12 1.73
CA GLY A 300 13.74 -2.43 1.84
C GLY A 300 14.13 -2.62 3.29
N GLU A 301 13.22 -3.20 4.08
CA GLU A 301 13.58 -3.69 5.40
C GLU A 301 14.65 -4.76 5.27
N GLU A 302 15.82 -4.44 5.82
CA GLU A 302 16.99 -5.30 5.88
C GLU A 302 17.47 -5.40 7.32
N LEU A 303 18.14 -6.51 7.62
CA LEU A 303 18.92 -6.65 8.85
C LEU A 303 20.33 -6.12 8.60
N ARG A 304 20.78 -5.22 9.48
CA ARG A 304 22.15 -4.72 9.46
C ARG A 304 22.73 -4.76 10.86
N ASP A 305 24.01 -5.11 10.96
CA ASP A 305 24.75 -5.02 12.22
C ASP A 305 24.74 -3.57 12.71
N PHE A 306 24.26 -3.36 13.93
CA PHE A 306 24.18 -2.05 14.57
C PHE A 306 25.51 -1.29 14.53
N LYS A 307 26.65 -2.00 14.57
CA LYS A 307 27.99 -1.39 14.51
C LYS A 307 28.31 -0.70 13.19
N THR A 308 27.56 -1.00 12.12
CA THR A 308 27.71 -0.32 10.82
C THR A 308 27.06 1.08 10.83
N LEU A 309 26.19 1.35 11.80
CA LEU A 309 25.51 2.63 11.96
C LEU A 309 26.33 3.57 12.87
N LYS A 310 26.23 4.87 12.61
CA LYS A 310 26.87 5.92 13.41
C LYS A 310 25.87 7.03 13.73
N PRO A 311 25.94 7.65 14.92
CA PRO A 311 25.08 8.78 15.24
C PRO A 311 25.39 9.96 14.32
N LEU A 312 24.38 10.47 13.60
CA LEU A 312 24.48 11.71 12.82
C LEU A 312 24.49 12.96 13.73
N THR A 313 23.88 12.83 14.90
CA THR A 313 23.84 13.84 15.96
C THR A 313 24.04 13.18 17.33
N ASN A 314 24.58 13.95 18.28
CA ASN A 314 24.82 13.52 19.65
C ASN A 314 23.59 13.70 20.56
N SER A 315 22.55 14.38 20.08
CA SER A 315 21.33 14.65 20.82
C SER A 315 20.10 14.53 19.92
N MET A 316 19.02 14.02 20.50
CA MET A 316 17.65 14.14 19.99
C MET A 316 16.82 14.82 21.09
N GLU A 317 16.16 15.91 20.74
CA GLU A 317 15.24 16.62 21.64
C GLU A 317 13.85 16.01 21.47
N LYS A 318 13.26 15.51 22.56
CA LYS A 318 11.91 14.96 22.49
C LYS A 318 10.89 16.09 22.37
N THR A 319 10.59 16.48 21.13
CA THR A 319 9.69 17.61 20.83
C THR A 319 8.22 17.22 20.96
N LEU A 320 7.87 15.97 20.63
CA LEU A 320 6.48 15.49 20.69
C LEU A 320 6.04 15.14 22.11
N MET A 321 4.90 15.69 22.50
CA MET A 321 4.17 15.36 23.72
C MET A 321 3.15 14.24 23.45
N PRO A 322 2.99 13.30 24.40
CA PRO A 322 1.91 12.30 24.38
C PRO A 322 0.54 12.94 24.18
N GLY A 323 -0.39 12.22 23.54
CA GLY A 323 -1.76 12.69 23.38
C GLY A 323 -2.52 12.78 24.70
N GLY A 324 -2.18 11.94 25.68
CA GLY A 324 -2.84 11.91 26.98
C GLY A 324 -4.28 11.40 26.88
N ASN A 325 -5.16 11.83 27.79
CA ASN A 325 -6.55 11.34 27.86
C ASN A 325 -7.51 12.04 26.87
N ILE A 326 -7.01 12.57 25.75
CA ILE A 326 -7.86 13.26 24.78
C ILE A 326 -8.65 12.21 23.99
N GLN A 327 -9.96 12.19 24.20
CA GLN A 327 -10.83 11.28 23.49
C GLN A 327 -11.15 11.83 22.10
N HIS A 328 -10.66 11.15 21.07
CA HIS A 328 -10.93 11.49 19.68
C HIS A 328 -12.05 10.62 19.11
N PRO A 329 -12.90 11.14 18.21
CA PRO A 329 -13.81 10.30 17.45
C PRO A 329 -13.01 9.26 16.68
N LYS A 330 -13.54 8.02 16.65
CA LYS A 330 -12.91 6.90 15.94
C LYS A 330 -12.73 7.25 14.47
N THR A 331 -11.61 6.82 13.89
CA THR A 331 -11.38 6.97 12.44
C THR A 331 -12.08 5.82 11.70
N PRO A 332 -13.24 6.06 11.05
CA PRO A 332 -13.96 5.02 10.32
C PRO A 332 -13.17 4.51 9.10
N PHE A 333 -13.05 3.19 8.99
CA PHE A 333 -12.50 2.52 7.80
C PHE A 333 -13.35 2.79 6.56
N LEU A 334 -12.70 2.82 5.39
CA LEU A 334 -13.30 3.22 4.12
C LEU A 334 -14.54 2.39 3.79
N LEU A 335 -14.47 1.06 3.88
CA LEU A 335 -15.60 0.22 3.47
C LEU A 335 -16.86 0.48 4.31
N SER A 336 -16.71 0.81 5.60
CA SER A 336 -17.87 1.15 6.45
C SER A 336 -18.62 2.39 5.95
N LYS A 337 -17.89 3.40 5.42
CA LYS A 337 -18.49 4.56 4.78
C LYS A 337 -19.13 4.16 3.45
N SER A 338 -18.41 3.38 2.64
CA SER A 338 -18.86 2.94 1.32
C SER A 338 -20.15 2.12 1.37
N TRP A 339 -20.35 1.26 2.38
CA TRP A 339 -21.59 0.47 2.51
C TRP A 339 -22.85 1.34 2.56
N ASN A 340 -22.79 2.49 3.23
CA ASN A 340 -23.92 3.41 3.28
C ASN A 340 -24.28 3.98 1.90
N LEU A 341 -23.27 4.24 1.05
CA LEU A 341 -23.49 4.72 -0.32
C LEU A 341 -23.97 3.61 -1.25
N ILE A 342 -23.37 2.42 -1.14
CA ILE A 342 -23.76 1.21 -1.89
C ILE A 342 -25.26 0.92 -1.71
N GLN A 343 -25.76 0.98 -0.47
CA GLN A 343 -27.16 0.70 -0.15
C GLN A 343 -28.14 1.75 -0.71
N GLN A 344 -27.67 2.96 -1.00
CA GLN A 344 -28.50 4.05 -1.52
C GLN A 344 -28.50 4.14 -3.05
N VAL A 345 -27.73 3.30 -3.75
CA VAL A 345 -27.83 3.17 -5.20
C VAL A 345 -29.25 2.73 -5.55
N ASP A 346 -29.90 3.36 -6.53
CA ASP A 346 -31.28 3.04 -6.94
C ASP A 346 -31.43 2.99 -8.47
N PHE A 347 -30.32 2.86 -9.19
CA PHE A 347 -30.29 2.84 -10.65
C PHE A 347 -31.12 1.68 -11.24
N ASP A 348 -32.11 2.04 -12.05
CA ASP A 348 -32.97 1.15 -12.82
C ASP A 348 -32.30 0.88 -14.18
N VAL A 349 -31.91 -0.37 -14.39
CA VAL A 349 -31.17 -0.83 -15.57
C VAL A 349 -32.00 -0.70 -16.87
N GLU A 350 -33.32 -0.88 -16.79
CA GLU A 350 -34.21 -0.79 -17.96
C GLU A 350 -34.44 0.66 -18.35
N LYS A 351 -34.72 1.51 -17.37
CA LYS A 351 -34.98 2.94 -17.59
C LYS A 351 -33.71 3.76 -17.79
N ARG A 352 -32.55 3.22 -17.39
CA ARG A 352 -31.26 3.91 -17.30
C ARG A 352 -31.36 5.21 -16.49
N LYS A 353 -32.05 5.13 -15.35
CA LYS A 353 -32.30 6.26 -14.45
C LYS A 353 -32.07 5.89 -13.02
N GLY A 354 -31.62 6.85 -12.23
CA GLY A 354 -31.40 6.70 -10.80
C GLY A 354 -29.96 7.01 -10.40
N ASN A 355 -29.78 7.06 -9.10
CA ASN A 355 -28.59 7.43 -8.39
C ASN A 355 -27.55 6.32 -8.41
N ILE A 356 -26.34 6.72 -8.80
CA ILE A 356 -25.13 5.91 -8.76
C ILE A 356 -24.07 6.58 -7.89
N VAL A 357 -23.13 5.79 -7.36
CA VAL A 357 -21.99 6.32 -6.61
C VAL A 357 -21.02 6.98 -7.58
N SER A 358 -20.64 8.22 -7.30
CA SER A 358 -19.73 9.00 -8.13
C SER A 358 -18.61 9.63 -7.31
N ASN A 359 -17.41 9.62 -7.86
CA ASN A 359 -16.26 10.34 -7.33
C ASN A 359 -16.25 11.75 -7.90
N VAL A 360 -16.02 12.76 -7.07
CA VAL A 360 -15.88 14.15 -7.52
C VAL A 360 -14.45 14.62 -7.25
N SER A 361 -13.76 15.06 -8.29
CA SER A 361 -12.43 15.67 -8.19
C SER A 361 -12.49 17.13 -8.60
N TYR A 362 -11.82 18.02 -7.88
CA TYR A 362 -11.89 19.47 -8.14
C TYR A 362 -10.68 19.97 -8.89
N ILE A 363 -10.94 20.79 -9.91
CA ILE A 363 -9.94 21.41 -10.77
C ILE A 363 -10.23 22.90 -10.90
N ASN A 364 -9.21 23.70 -11.18
CA ASN A 364 -9.40 25.11 -11.50
C ASN A 364 -10.18 25.26 -12.81
N LYS A 365 -11.13 26.20 -12.81
CA LYS A 365 -12.08 26.39 -13.91
C LYS A 365 -11.41 26.76 -15.24
N ASP A 366 -10.26 27.42 -15.21
CA ASP A 366 -9.47 27.76 -16.40
C ASP A 366 -8.82 26.55 -17.09
N LYS A 367 -8.78 25.40 -16.41
CA LYS A 367 -8.20 24.14 -16.93
C LYS A 367 -9.25 23.14 -17.40
N ILE A 368 -10.54 23.47 -17.34
CA ILE A 368 -11.60 22.50 -17.59
C ILE A 368 -11.61 22.00 -19.03
N ASP A 369 -11.48 22.89 -20.02
CA ASP A 369 -11.52 22.52 -21.44
C ASP A 369 -10.34 21.58 -21.77
N THR A 370 -9.13 21.95 -21.35
CA THR A 370 -7.94 21.09 -21.50
C THR A 370 -8.10 19.75 -20.79
N ALA A 371 -8.73 19.73 -19.61
CA ALA A 371 -8.99 18.48 -18.91
C ALA A 371 -9.95 17.58 -19.68
N LEU A 372 -11.02 18.14 -20.26
CA LEU A 372 -11.97 17.38 -21.08
C LEU A 372 -11.31 16.85 -22.37
N ASP A 373 -10.47 17.65 -23.03
CA ASP A 373 -9.69 17.20 -24.19
C ASP A 373 -8.81 15.99 -23.83
N ILE A 374 -8.10 16.04 -22.70
CA ILE A 374 -7.28 14.90 -22.20
C ILE A 374 -8.15 13.67 -21.92
N MET A 375 -9.33 13.87 -21.32
CA MET A 375 -10.25 12.78 -21.03
C MET A 375 -10.74 12.10 -22.32
N GLU A 376 -11.13 12.89 -23.31
CA GLU A 376 -11.59 12.43 -24.63
C GLU A 376 -10.46 11.69 -25.37
N ASP A 377 -9.26 12.27 -25.43
CA ASP A 377 -8.08 11.64 -26.05
C ASP A 377 -7.75 10.29 -25.43
N VAL A 378 -7.76 10.20 -24.10
CA VAL A 378 -7.45 8.96 -23.39
C VAL A 378 -8.55 7.92 -23.58
N TYR A 379 -9.82 8.33 -23.62
CA TYR A 379 -10.93 7.45 -23.95
C TYR A 379 -10.82 6.92 -25.39
N ASN A 380 -10.58 7.79 -26.38
CA ASN A 380 -10.44 7.40 -27.79
C ASN A 380 -9.30 6.41 -28.02
N ASN A 381 -8.18 6.59 -27.30
CA ASN A 381 -7.03 5.70 -27.38
C ASN A 381 -7.20 4.40 -26.58
N ASN A 382 -8.10 4.35 -25.58
CA ASN A 382 -8.25 3.21 -24.68
C ASN A 382 -9.71 2.91 -24.30
N PRO A 383 -10.65 2.79 -25.27
CA PRO A 383 -12.09 2.78 -24.99
C PRO A 383 -12.55 1.58 -24.15
N LYS A 384 -11.75 0.51 -24.13
CA LYS A 384 -12.00 -0.68 -23.29
C LYS A 384 -11.76 -0.43 -21.79
N TYR A 385 -10.89 0.51 -21.45
CA TYR A 385 -10.39 0.71 -20.07
C TYR A 385 -10.78 2.07 -19.48
N ILE A 386 -11.54 2.88 -20.20
CA ILE A 386 -11.91 4.22 -19.79
C ILE A 386 -13.42 4.34 -19.82
N ASN A 387 -13.99 4.79 -18.71
CA ASN A 387 -15.41 5.09 -18.63
C ASN A 387 -15.66 6.45 -19.29
N PRO A 388 -16.57 6.55 -20.27
CA PRO A 388 -16.79 7.80 -20.99
C PRO A 388 -17.72 8.77 -20.24
N TYR A 389 -18.35 8.35 -19.15
CA TYR A 389 -19.34 9.18 -18.46
C TYR A 389 -18.69 10.12 -17.44
N TYR A 390 -19.10 11.38 -17.49
CA TYR A 390 -18.70 12.39 -16.52
C TYR A 390 -19.83 13.41 -16.27
N LYS A 391 -19.69 14.21 -15.20
CA LYS A 391 -20.59 15.34 -14.95
C LYS A 391 -19.82 16.51 -14.36
N LEU A 392 -20.05 17.71 -14.87
CA LEU A 392 -19.52 18.93 -14.25
C LEU A 392 -20.39 19.35 -13.06
N ILE A 393 -19.74 19.70 -11.95
CA ILE A 393 -20.40 20.00 -10.67
C ILE A 393 -19.82 21.29 -10.13
N LYS A 394 -20.67 22.20 -9.66
CA LYS A 394 -20.19 23.42 -8.99
C LYS A 394 -19.49 23.07 -7.68
N HIS A 395 -18.34 23.67 -7.41
CA HIS A 395 -17.70 23.57 -6.10
C HIS A 395 -18.63 24.17 -5.02
N PRO A 396 -18.73 23.59 -3.82
CA PRO A 396 -19.65 24.06 -2.79
C PRO A 396 -19.33 25.47 -2.27
N THR A 397 -18.05 25.87 -2.30
CA THR A 397 -17.57 27.10 -1.64
C THR A 397 -16.59 27.95 -2.45
N ASP A 398 -16.09 27.49 -3.60
CA ASP A 398 -14.99 28.14 -4.34
C ASP A 398 -15.40 28.29 -5.81
N GLU A 399 -15.76 29.50 -6.20
CA GLU A 399 -16.27 29.78 -7.54
C GLU A 399 -15.22 29.61 -8.66
N ASN A 400 -13.93 29.57 -8.31
CA ASN A 400 -12.84 29.36 -9.24
C ASN A 400 -12.57 27.88 -9.52
N LYS A 401 -13.22 26.97 -8.79
CA LYS A 401 -13.11 25.52 -8.97
C LYS A 401 -14.37 24.91 -9.54
N VAL A 402 -14.19 23.84 -10.31
CA VAL A 402 -15.25 23.00 -10.83
C VAL A 402 -14.93 21.54 -10.51
N GLY A 403 -15.97 20.77 -10.19
CA GLY A 403 -15.88 19.34 -9.93
C GLY A 403 -16.13 18.53 -11.18
N ILE A 404 -15.28 17.53 -11.42
CA ILE A 404 -15.49 16.48 -12.42
C ILE A 404 -15.99 15.24 -11.66
N GLY A 405 -17.26 14.92 -11.85
CA GLY A 405 -17.90 13.72 -11.35
C GLY A 405 -17.67 12.54 -12.30
N THR A 406 -17.17 11.41 -11.80
CA THR A 406 -16.99 10.17 -12.58
C THR A 406 -17.59 8.96 -11.86
N ILE A 407 -18.01 7.95 -12.61
CA ILE A 407 -18.68 6.76 -12.07
C ILE A 407 -17.73 5.97 -11.15
N CYS A 408 -18.15 5.71 -9.92
CA CYS A 408 -17.42 4.85 -8.99
C CYS A 408 -17.81 3.39 -9.22
N SER A 409 -16.84 2.47 -9.16
CA SER A 409 -17.10 1.02 -9.31
C SER A 409 -17.96 0.45 -8.18
N LEU A 410 -18.14 1.19 -7.08
CA LEU A 410 -19.08 0.86 -6.01
C LEU A 410 -20.55 0.87 -6.45
N SER A 411 -20.86 1.59 -7.53
CA SER A 411 -22.19 1.56 -8.15
C SER A 411 -22.58 0.15 -8.62
N ILE A 412 -21.59 -0.61 -9.10
CA ILE A 412 -21.80 -2.00 -9.53
C ILE A 412 -22.17 -2.88 -8.34
N ASP A 413 -21.58 -2.65 -7.16
CA ASP A 413 -21.93 -3.41 -5.95
C ASP A 413 -23.36 -3.13 -5.51
N GLY A 414 -23.75 -1.84 -5.47
CA GLY A 414 -25.12 -1.45 -5.10
C GLY A 414 -26.16 -2.05 -6.03
N LEU A 415 -25.87 -2.03 -7.33
CA LEU A 415 -26.73 -2.64 -8.35
C LEU A 415 -26.87 -4.15 -8.20
N LEU A 416 -25.78 -4.86 -7.96
CA LEU A 416 -25.82 -6.30 -7.72
C LEU A 416 -26.61 -6.63 -6.45
N ILE A 417 -26.35 -5.90 -5.36
CA ILE A 417 -26.99 -6.13 -4.05
C ILE A 417 -28.48 -5.86 -4.09
N ASN A 418 -28.91 -4.79 -4.77
CA ASN A 418 -30.34 -4.50 -4.97
C ASN A 418 -31.07 -5.57 -5.79
N ASN A 419 -30.32 -6.37 -6.57
CA ASN A 419 -30.83 -7.53 -7.28
C ASN A 419 -30.55 -8.85 -6.54
N GLY A 420 -30.27 -8.80 -5.23
CA GLY A 420 -30.08 -10.00 -4.39
C GLY A 420 -28.75 -10.73 -4.62
N ILE A 421 -27.79 -10.12 -5.31
CA ILE A 421 -26.45 -10.67 -5.55
C ILE A 421 -25.45 -9.97 -4.63
N MET A 422 -24.95 -10.67 -3.62
CA MET A 422 -23.91 -10.12 -2.76
C MET A 422 -22.63 -9.86 -3.54
N SER A 423 -22.13 -8.62 -3.49
CA SER A 423 -20.83 -8.24 -4.03
C SER A 423 -19.96 -7.64 -2.93
N ASN A 424 -18.74 -8.16 -2.79
CA ASN A 424 -17.79 -7.74 -1.77
C ASN A 424 -16.60 -7.03 -2.43
N PRO A 425 -16.44 -5.71 -2.27
CA PRO A 425 -15.23 -5.01 -2.67
C PRO A 425 -14.06 -5.46 -1.79
N ILE A 426 -13.05 -6.09 -2.38
CA ILE A 426 -11.91 -6.62 -1.60
C ILE A 426 -10.69 -5.69 -1.70
N TYR A 427 -10.30 -5.32 -2.93
CA TYR A 427 -9.10 -4.53 -3.19
C TYR A 427 -9.33 -3.41 -4.19
N GLY A 428 -8.72 -2.25 -3.91
CA GLY A 428 -8.38 -1.27 -4.94
C GLY A 428 -6.94 -1.49 -5.39
N GLY A 429 -6.70 -1.45 -6.69
CA GLY A 429 -5.43 -1.89 -7.26
C GLY A 429 -4.94 -1.08 -8.45
N LEU A 430 -3.65 -1.25 -8.72
CA LEU A 430 -2.98 -0.80 -9.92
C LEU A 430 -2.80 -1.99 -10.87
N LEU A 431 -3.44 -1.93 -12.02
CA LEU A 431 -3.45 -2.94 -13.06
C LEU A 431 -2.50 -2.53 -14.19
N GLU A 432 -1.48 -3.33 -14.43
CA GLU A 432 -0.60 -3.19 -15.58
C GLU A 432 -1.22 -3.90 -16.80
N LEU A 433 -1.35 -3.19 -17.92
CA LEU A 433 -1.96 -3.68 -19.16
C LEU A 433 -0.96 -4.51 -19.99
N THR A 434 -0.46 -5.59 -19.40
CA THR A 434 0.28 -6.66 -20.09
C THR A 434 -0.67 -7.61 -20.84
N GLU A 435 -0.12 -8.64 -21.49
CA GLU A 435 -0.91 -9.71 -22.09
C GLU A 435 -0.67 -11.05 -21.35
N PRO A 436 -1.59 -11.49 -20.46
CA PRO A 436 -2.81 -10.81 -20.00
C PRO A 436 -2.52 -9.67 -18.99
N PRO A 437 -3.48 -8.76 -18.72
CA PRO A 437 -3.32 -7.74 -17.66
C PRO A 437 -3.14 -8.36 -16.28
N LEU A 438 -2.36 -7.70 -15.42
CA LEU A 438 -2.01 -8.19 -14.09
C LEU A 438 -2.02 -7.05 -13.08
N PHE A 439 -2.52 -7.30 -11.87
CA PHE A 439 -2.33 -6.33 -10.80
C PHE A 439 -0.85 -6.32 -10.40
N ILE A 440 -0.30 -5.12 -10.26
CA ILE A 440 1.07 -4.86 -9.77
C ILE A 440 1.08 -4.24 -8.37
N ASP A 441 -0.07 -3.72 -7.91
CA ASP A 441 -0.30 -3.36 -6.50
C ASP A 441 -1.78 -3.53 -6.11
N LEU A 442 -2.03 -3.89 -4.84
CA LEU A 442 -3.35 -4.03 -4.23
C LEU A 442 -3.34 -3.51 -2.79
N ILE A 443 -4.36 -2.74 -2.42
CA ILE A 443 -4.64 -2.34 -1.03
C ILE A 443 -6.08 -2.76 -0.70
N SER A 444 -6.27 -3.44 0.44
CA SER A 444 -7.60 -3.90 0.85
C SER A 444 -8.49 -2.76 1.33
N TYR A 445 -9.72 -2.70 0.82
CA TYR A 445 -10.74 -1.75 1.29
C TYR A 445 -11.12 -1.95 2.77
N MET A 446 -10.98 -3.17 3.29
CA MET A 446 -11.25 -3.50 4.70
C MET A 446 -10.16 -2.98 5.64
N GLY A 447 -8.95 -2.78 5.12
CA GLY A 447 -7.77 -2.46 5.90
C GLY A 447 -7.36 -0.99 5.84
N THR A 448 -8.14 -0.11 5.20
CA THR A 448 -7.73 1.28 4.99
C THR A 448 -8.84 2.29 5.28
N THR A 449 -8.46 3.52 5.64
CA THR A 449 -9.37 4.67 5.79
C THR A 449 -9.40 5.57 4.55
N ILE A 450 -8.40 5.43 3.68
CA ILE A 450 -8.20 6.22 2.45
C ILE A 450 -8.46 5.34 1.22
N ASP A 451 -8.95 5.93 0.14
CA ASP A 451 -9.14 5.22 -1.11
C ASP A 451 -7.78 4.75 -1.70
N PRO A 452 -7.59 3.44 -1.97
CA PRO A 452 -6.40 2.93 -2.65
C PRO A 452 -6.04 3.66 -3.95
N HIS A 453 -7.03 4.02 -4.77
CA HIS A 453 -6.81 4.71 -6.02
C HIS A 453 -6.28 6.13 -5.80
N LYS A 454 -6.68 6.80 -4.71
CA LYS A 454 -6.11 8.11 -4.33
C LYS A 454 -4.63 7.98 -3.98
N ILE A 455 -4.23 6.91 -3.29
CA ILE A 455 -2.82 6.61 -2.99
C ILE A 455 -2.02 6.45 -4.28
N PHE A 456 -2.44 5.56 -5.19
CA PHE A 456 -1.71 5.28 -6.42
C PHE A 456 -1.58 6.51 -7.33
N ILE A 457 -2.63 7.33 -7.44
CA ILE A 457 -2.58 8.61 -8.16
C ILE A 457 -1.64 9.59 -7.45
N SER A 458 -1.68 9.66 -6.12
CA SER A 458 -0.80 10.56 -5.36
C SER A 458 0.68 10.26 -5.65
N LYS A 459 1.06 8.98 -5.62
CA LYS A 459 2.42 8.46 -5.88
C LYS A 459 2.81 8.44 -7.36
N ASN A 460 1.97 9.00 -8.25
CA ASN A 460 2.22 9.04 -9.71
C ASN A 460 2.50 7.65 -10.31
N MET A 461 1.81 6.61 -9.81
CA MET A 461 2.04 5.22 -10.25
C MET A 461 1.25 4.84 -11.51
N THR A 462 0.32 5.69 -11.95
CA THR A 462 -0.48 5.49 -13.17
C THR A 462 0.27 6.00 -14.42
N SER A 463 -0.07 5.45 -15.59
CA SER A 463 0.55 5.83 -16.87
C SER A 463 -0.38 5.67 -18.06
N ILE A 464 -1.67 5.98 -17.89
CA ILE A 464 -2.69 5.73 -18.92
C ILE A 464 -2.58 6.67 -20.13
N SER A 465 -2.10 7.91 -19.90
CA SER A 465 -1.89 8.93 -20.93
C SER A 465 -0.52 8.83 -21.63
N LYS A 466 0.40 8.00 -21.12
CA LYS A 466 1.74 7.87 -21.70
C LYS A 466 1.69 7.06 -23.00
N ASN A 467 2.39 7.57 -24.02
CA ASN A 467 2.48 6.94 -25.34
C ASN A 467 3.50 5.79 -25.41
N GLN A 468 4.43 5.70 -24.46
CA GLN A 468 5.48 4.70 -24.42
C GLN A 468 5.47 3.92 -23.11
N GLY A 469 5.83 2.64 -23.19
CA GLY A 469 5.83 1.71 -22.07
C GLY A 469 4.47 1.09 -21.79
N THR A 470 4.45 0.16 -20.84
CA THR A 470 3.21 -0.51 -20.44
C THR A 470 2.33 0.46 -19.64
N LYS A 471 1.05 0.53 -20.03
CA LYS A 471 0.06 1.38 -19.35
C LYS A 471 -0.33 0.78 -18.01
N LYS A 472 -0.37 1.60 -16.97
CA LYS A 472 -0.80 1.26 -15.61
C LYS A 472 -2.07 2.03 -15.29
N ILE A 473 -3.14 1.31 -14.99
CA ILE A 473 -4.47 1.86 -14.74
C ILE A 473 -5.01 1.41 -13.39
N LEU A 474 -6.01 2.12 -12.89
CA LEU A 474 -6.69 1.81 -11.64
C LEU A 474 -7.84 0.85 -11.91
N ALA A 475 -7.94 -0.18 -11.08
CA ALA A 475 -9.02 -1.16 -11.11
C ALA A 475 -9.37 -1.63 -9.69
N SER A 476 -10.55 -2.22 -9.52
CA SER A 476 -10.99 -2.82 -8.26
C SER A 476 -11.25 -4.31 -8.45
N PHE A 477 -10.86 -5.11 -7.47
CA PHE A 477 -11.18 -6.53 -7.39
C PHE A 477 -12.31 -6.77 -6.39
N LYS A 478 -13.33 -7.50 -6.83
CA LYS A 478 -14.54 -7.81 -6.07
C LYS A 478 -14.77 -9.32 -6.05
N GLU A 479 -15.45 -9.79 -5.02
CA GLU A 479 -15.86 -11.19 -4.89
C GLU A 479 -17.38 -11.33 -4.85
N ILE A 480 -17.89 -12.30 -5.60
CA ILE A 480 -19.31 -12.67 -5.59
C ILE A 480 -19.44 -14.17 -5.29
N PRO A 481 -20.41 -14.58 -4.44
CA PRO A 481 -20.70 -15.99 -4.20
C PRO A 481 -21.02 -16.76 -5.48
N TYR A 482 -20.33 -17.89 -5.70
CA TYR A 482 -20.47 -18.65 -6.94
C TYR A 482 -21.90 -19.16 -7.20
N VAL A 483 -22.69 -19.34 -6.15
CA VAL A 483 -24.11 -19.74 -6.23
C VAL A 483 -24.96 -18.74 -7.02
N SER A 484 -24.56 -17.46 -7.04
CA SER A 484 -25.26 -16.38 -7.75
C SER A 484 -24.67 -16.07 -9.13
N ARG A 485 -23.70 -16.87 -9.60
CA ARG A 485 -22.87 -16.53 -10.76
C ARG A 485 -23.65 -16.31 -12.04
N ASP A 486 -24.60 -17.18 -12.37
CA ASP A 486 -25.30 -17.08 -13.66
C ASP A 486 -26.10 -15.77 -13.76
N TYR A 487 -26.80 -15.41 -12.68
CA TYR A 487 -27.54 -14.15 -12.63
C TYR A 487 -26.60 -12.94 -12.57
N ALA A 488 -25.50 -13.04 -11.80
CA ALA A 488 -24.50 -11.98 -11.73
C ALA A 488 -23.85 -11.72 -13.09
N VAL A 489 -23.45 -12.75 -13.83
CA VAL A 489 -22.86 -12.62 -15.17
C VAL A 489 -23.84 -11.92 -16.11
N HIS A 490 -25.10 -12.35 -16.12
CA HIS A 490 -26.12 -11.72 -16.96
C HIS A 490 -26.28 -10.23 -16.66
N LEU A 491 -26.39 -9.85 -15.38
CA LEU A 491 -26.52 -8.45 -14.99
C LEU A 491 -25.26 -7.64 -15.31
N LEU A 492 -24.08 -8.18 -15.04
CA LEU A 492 -22.79 -7.56 -15.36
C LEU A 492 -22.62 -7.31 -16.86
N GLU A 493 -23.05 -8.23 -17.72
CA GLU A 493 -23.03 -8.03 -19.18
C GLU A 493 -23.93 -6.87 -19.60
N ILE A 494 -25.12 -6.75 -19.00
CA ILE A 494 -26.01 -5.61 -19.25
C ILE A 494 -25.37 -4.30 -18.79
N LEU A 495 -24.80 -4.26 -17.58
CA LEU A 495 -24.13 -3.07 -17.06
C LEU A 495 -22.94 -2.66 -17.92
N ASN A 496 -22.15 -3.63 -18.42
CA ASN A 496 -21.05 -3.37 -19.32
C ASN A 496 -21.54 -2.71 -20.63
N ASN A 497 -22.67 -3.16 -21.18
CA ASN A 497 -23.29 -2.57 -22.38
C ASN A 497 -23.86 -1.17 -22.17
N ILE A 498 -24.28 -0.83 -20.94
CA ILE A 498 -24.71 0.52 -20.58
C ILE A 498 -23.51 1.48 -20.47
N GLY A 499 -22.33 0.91 -20.14
CA GLY A 499 -21.05 1.61 -20.08
C GLY A 499 -20.42 1.63 -18.69
N PHE A 500 -20.83 0.76 -17.77
CA PHE A 500 -20.05 0.48 -16.56
C PHE A 500 -18.81 -0.32 -16.91
N SER A 501 -17.67 0.01 -16.31
CA SER A 501 -16.37 -0.57 -16.69
C SER A 501 -16.14 -1.93 -16.04
N ILE A 502 -16.42 -3.02 -16.76
CA ILE A 502 -16.15 -4.40 -16.31
C ILE A 502 -15.05 -5.01 -17.18
N TYR A 503 -13.86 -5.21 -16.61
CA TYR A 503 -12.69 -5.67 -17.37
C TYR A 503 -12.65 -7.19 -17.51
N LYS A 504 -13.02 -7.90 -16.43
CA LYS A 504 -12.97 -9.36 -16.41
C LYS A 504 -13.94 -9.94 -15.38
N ILE A 505 -14.68 -10.95 -15.81
CA ILE A 505 -15.44 -11.84 -14.92
C ILE A 505 -14.71 -13.17 -14.85
N GLY A 506 -14.26 -13.55 -13.65
CA GLY A 506 -13.58 -14.81 -13.40
C GLY A 506 -14.53 -16.00 -13.39
N LYS A 507 -13.97 -17.19 -13.60
CA LYS A 507 -14.61 -18.46 -13.25
C LYS A 507 -14.47 -18.70 -11.74
N PRO A 508 -15.31 -19.55 -11.13
CA PRO A 508 -15.13 -19.95 -9.74
C PRO A 508 -13.71 -20.50 -9.52
N ARG A 509 -13.05 -20.05 -8.44
CA ARG A 509 -11.66 -20.41 -8.09
C ARG A 509 -10.59 -20.00 -9.11
N GLU A 510 -10.95 -19.25 -10.16
CA GLU A 510 -10.00 -18.65 -11.08
C GLU A 510 -9.28 -17.49 -10.39
N VAL A 511 -7.97 -17.41 -10.63
CA VAL A 511 -7.19 -16.22 -10.27
C VAL A 511 -7.39 -15.22 -11.40
N THR A 512 -8.11 -14.14 -11.13
CA THR A 512 -8.54 -13.16 -12.13
C THR A 512 -7.53 -12.02 -12.15
N TYR A 513 -6.77 -11.92 -13.25
CA TYR A 513 -5.64 -10.99 -13.38
C TYR A 513 -4.70 -11.03 -12.18
N ASN A 514 -4.20 -12.21 -11.79
CA ASN A 514 -3.37 -12.49 -10.62
C ASN A 514 -3.97 -12.20 -9.22
N ALA A 515 -5.21 -11.73 -9.12
CA ALA A 515 -5.96 -11.64 -7.85
C ALA A 515 -6.84 -12.88 -7.62
N LYS A 516 -6.81 -13.43 -6.40
CA LYS A 516 -7.54 -14.67 -6.04
C LYS A 516 -8.81 -14.34 -5.28
N ALA A 517 -9.93 -14.92 -5.71
CA ALA A 517 -11.17 -14.94 -4.94
C ALA A 517 -11.17 -16.10 -3.92
N ASP A 518 -11.95 -15.97 -2.85
CA ASP A 518 -12.18 -17.09 -1.93
C ASP A 518 -12.77 -18.33 -2.65
N ASN A 519 -12.59 -19.51 -2.07
CA ASN A 519 -12.90 -20.82 -2.66
C ASN A 519 -14.37 -21.02 -3.08
N TYR A 520 -15.26 -20.24 -2.47
CA TYR A 520 -16.71 -20.23 -2.74
C TYR A 520 -17.16 -18.93 -3.43
N ASN A 521 -16.22 -18.17 -3.97
CA ASN A 521 -16.49 -16.96 -4.73
C ASN A 521 -15.87 -17.04 -6.13
N PHE A 522 -16.27 -16.13 -6.99
CA PHE A 522 -15.54 -15.79 -8.22
C PHE A 522 -15.18 -14.31 -8.21
N GLY A 523 -14.05 -14.00 -8.84
CA GLY A 523 -13.50 -12.66 -8.88
C GLY A 523 -14.08 -11.84 -10.03
N ILE A 524 -14.25 -10.54 -9.82
CA ILE A 524 -14.57 -9.57 -10.87
C ILE A 524 -13.59 -8.42 -10.78
N VAL A 525 -13.08 -8.01 -11.94
CA VAL A 525 -12.25 -6.81 -12.07
C VAL A 525 -13.07 -5.73 -12.75
N CYS A 526 -13.27 -4.62 -12.04
CA CYS A 526 -13.95 -3.43 -12.55
C CYS A 526 -12.96 -2.28 -12.70
N GLY A 527 -13.17 -1.44 -13.71
CA GLY A 527 -12.39 -0.21 -13.92
C GLY A 527 -12.73 0.87 -12.91
N SER A 528 -11.76 1.74 -12.64
CA SER A 528 -11.99 2.95 -11.85
C SER A 528 -12.40 4.12 -12.74
N GLY A 529 -13.42 4.87 -12.33
CA GLY A 529 -13.73 6.18 -12.93
C GLY A 529 -12.66 7.24 -12.69
N LEU A 530 -11.66 6.98 -11.84
CA LEU A 530 -10.54 7.88 -11.61
C LEU A 530 -9.42 7.75 -12.66
N ASN A 531 -9.52 6.83 -13.63
CA ASN A 531 -8.51 6.70 -14.70
C ASN A 531 -8.43 7.94 -15.60
N THR A 532 -9.53 8.64 -15.82
CA THR A 532 -9.55 9.93 -16.52
C THR A 532 -8.91 11.04 -15.67
N ILE A 533 -9.18 11.04 -14.37
CA ILE A 533 -8.58 11.95 -13.40
C ILE A 533 -7.06 11.73 -13.29
N SER A 534 -6.61 10.48 -13.34
CA SER A 534 -5.18 10.16 -13.33
C SER A 534 -4.49 10.66 -14.60
N ALA A 535 -5.13 10.56 -15.77
CA ALA A 535 -4.63 11.12 -17.03
C ALA A 535 -4.43 12.63 -16.96
N ILE A 536 -5.38 13.37 -16.39
CA ILE A 536 -5.27 14.83 -16.18
C ILE A 536 -4.01 15.14 -15.36
N LYS A 537 -3.82 14.42 -14.25
CA LYS A 537 -2.66 14.60 -13.37
C LYS A 537 -1.33 14.21 -14.05
N GLU A 538 -1.31 13.14 -14.83
CA GLU A 538 -0.15 12.70 -15.61
C GLU A 538 0.31 13.76 -16.63
N ASN A 539 -0.61 14.62 -17.10
CA ASN A 539 -0.33 15.75 -17.98
C ASN A 539 0.01 17.05 -17.22
N GLY A 540 0.33 16.96 -15.93
CA GLY A 540 0.84 18.08 -15.13
C GLY A 540 -0.23 19.07 -14.66
N ILE A 541 -1.51 18.73 -14.80
CA ILE A 541 -2.61 19.58 -14.30
C ILE A 541 -2.89 19.21 -12.84
N ASP A 542 -2.82 20.21 -11.96
CA ASP A 542 -3.16 20.02 -10.55
C ASP A 542 -4.67 19.81 -10.38
N ILE A 543 -5.02 18.74 -9.68
CA ILE A 543 -6.40 18.31 -9.45
C ILE A 543 -6.52 17.72 -8.05
N GLU A 544 -7.54 18.14 -7.33
CA GLU A 544 -7.90 17.62 -6.02
C GLU A 544 -8.68 16.32 -6.21
N VAL A 545 -7.94 15.21 -6.24
CA VAL A 545 -8.46 13.88 -6.57
C VAL A 545 -9.42 13.37 -5.49
N LYS A 546 -10.62 12.95 -5.92
CA LYS A 546 -11.65 12.33 -5.08
C LYS A 546 -11.85 13.11 -3.76
N ALA A 547 -12.12 14.40 -3.90
CA ALA A 547 -12.43 15.27 -2.78
C ALA A 547 -13.74 14.86 -2.09
N ILE A 548 -14.72 14.39 -2.87
CA ILE A 548 -16.03 13.97 -2.38
C ILE A 548 -16.45 12.68 -3.09
N GLU A 549 -17.10 11.76 -2.35
CA GLU A 549 -17.87 10.66 -2.91
C GLU A 549 -19.35 10.91 -2.61
N LYS A 550 -20.21 10.86 -3.63
CA LYS A 550 -21.64 11.15 -3.48
C LYS A 550 -22.50 10.42 -4.50
N LEU A 551 -23.81 10.42 -4.27
CA LEU A 551 -24.78 9.95 -5.25
C LEU A 551 -25.02 11.01 -6.32
N LEU A 552 -25.08 10.57 -7.57
CA LEU A 552 -25.47 11.39 -8.72
C LEU A 552 -26.45 10.61 -9.61
N PRO A 553 -27.49 11.26 -10.15
CA PRO A 553 -28.34 10.65 -11.16
C PRO A 553 -27.51 10.30 -12.40
N PHE A 554 -27.62 9.06 -12.87
CA PHE A 554 -26.93 8.58 -14.06
C PHE A 554 -27.38 9.34 -15.32
N GLU A 555 -28.67 9.68 -15.40
CA GLU A 555 -29.25 10.42 -16.52
C GLU A 555 -28.70 11.85 -16.69
N ASP A 556 -28.06 12.39 -15.66
CA ASP A 556 -27.41 13.70 -15.73
C ASP A 556 -25.93 13.60 -16.15
N MET A 557 -25.41 12.40 -16.40
CA MET A 557 -24.04 12.21 -16.85
C MET A 557 -23.94 12.50 -18.35
N GLU A 558 -22.95 13.29 -18.71
CA GLU A 558 -22.53 13.50 -20.09
C GLU A 558 -21.58 12.38 -20.52
N ARG A 559 -21.42 12.21 -21.83
CA ARG A 559 -20.53 11.20 -22.42
C ARG A 559 -19.47 11.91 -23.26
N LEU A 560 -18.21 11.53 -23.08
CA LEU A 560 -17.07 11.94 -23.91
C LEU A 560 -17.30 11.61 -25.39
#